data_AF-A0A7R9GHR6-F1
#
_entry.id   AF-A0A7R9GHR6-F1
#
_cell.length_a   1.000
_cell.length_b   1.000
_cell.length_c   1.000
_cell.angle_alpha   90.00
_cell.angle_beta   90.00
_cell.angle_gamma   90.00
#
_symmetry.space_group_name_H-M   'P 1'
#
loop_
_entity.id
_entity.type
_entity.pdbx_description
1 polymer ?
#
loop_
_entity_poly.entity_id
_entity_poly.type
_entity_poly.pdbx_seq_one_letter_code
_entity_poly.pdbx_strand_id
1 'polypeptide(L)'
;MKLKHIVILQNKIDLVKRSQGKEQFQQIMKFIEGTVAPVIPISALLKYSFKVLCEYICKKILIPNAYLFLRSKQEPGSEFDGLKGGAAFGSILTGVLKVGMEIEV
;
A
#
# COMPACT_ATOMS: atom_id res chain seq x y z
N MET A 1 -2.29 14.28 -0.97
CA MET A 1 -1.44 13.72 -2.06
C MET A 1 -2.28 13.55 -3.31
N LYS A 2 -1.81 13.94 -4.50
CA LYS A 2 -2.54 13.66 -5.77
C LYS A 2 -2.05 12.31 -6.35
N LEU A 3 -2.69 11.21 -5.96
CA LEU A 3 -2.37 9.87 -6.45
C LEU A 3 -2.88 9.72 -7.89
N LYS A 4 -1.98 9.48 -8.86
CA LYS A 4 -2.32 9.28 -10.28
C LYS A 4 -2.61 7.82 -10.64
N HIS A 5 -2.01 6.88 -9.92
CA HIS A 5 -2.12 5.45 -10.19
C HIS A 5 -2.93 4.80 -9.08
N ILE A 6 -4.22 4.55 -9.35
CA ILE A 6 -5.14 3.88 -8.44
C ILE A 6 -5.57 2.57 -9.11
N VAL A 7 -5.57 1.48 -8.35
CA VAL A 7 -6.16 0.20 -8.74
C VAL A 7 -7.09 -0.25 -7.62
N ILE A 8 -8.27 -0.73 -7.98
CA ILE A 8 -9.29 -1.16 -7.02
C ILE A 8 -9.31 -2.68 -7.01
N LEU A 9 -9.20 -3.26 -5.83
CA LEU A 9 -9.16 -4.71 -5.64
C LEU A 9 -10.47 -5.14 -4.99
N GLN A 10 -11.34 -5.77 -5.79
CA GLN A 10 -12.54 -6.42 -5.26
C GLN A 10 -12.09 -7.73 -4.61
N ASN A 11 -11.75 -7.68 -3.32
CA ASN A 11 -11.26 -8.81 -2.55
C ASN A 11 -12.41 -9.68 -1.99
N LYS A 12 -12.09 -10.89 -1.53
CA LYS A 12 -13.03 -11.88 -0.95
C LYS A 12 -14.09 -12.40 -1.94
N ILE A 13 -13.78 -12.44 -3.24
CA ILE A 13 -14.70 -12.98 -4.26
C ILE A 13 -15.07 -14.45 -4.03
N ASP A 14 -14.26 -15.18 -3.27
CA ASP A 14 -14.48 -16.55 -2.81
C ASP A 14 -15.66 -16.70 -1.83
N LEU A 15 -16.09 -15.64 -1.15
CA LEU A 15 -17.17 -15.67 -0.16
C LEU A 15 -18.54 -15.22 -0.71
N VAL A 16 -18.61 -14.81 -1.99
CA VAL A 16 -19.83 -14.24 -2.60
C VAL A 16 -20.27 -15.01 -3.83
N LYS A 17 -21.58 -15.04 -4.09
CA LYS A 17 -22.11 -15.62 -5.33
C LYS A 17 -21.74 -14.73 -6.53
N ARG A 18 -21.55 -15.34 -7.70
CA ARG A 18 -21.14 -14.64 -8.94
C ARG A 18 -22.10 -13.49 -9.34
N SER A 19 -23.39 -13.60 -9.04
CA SER A 19 -24.37 -12.51 -9.22
C SER A 19 -24.05 -11.31 -8.32
N GLN A 20 -23.98 -11.54 -6.99
CA GLN A 20 -23.66 -10.52 -5.99
C GLN A 20 -22.31 -9.84 -6.27
N GLY A 21 -21.28 -10.61 -6.63
CA GLY A 21 -19.98 -10.06 -7.04
C GLY A 21 -20.07 -9.16 -8.27
N LYS A 22 -20.93 -9.49 -9.25
CA LYS A 22 -21.16 -8.69 -10.46
C LYS A 22 -21.99 -7.44 -10.18
N GLU A 23 -22.99 -7.52 -9.32
CA GLU A 23 -23.77 -6.37 -8.84
C GLU A 23 -22.88 -5.38 -8.09
N GLN A 24 -22.06 -5.87 -7.15
CA GLN A 24 -21.07 -5.04 -6.46
C GLN A 24 -20.06 -4.43 -7.43
N PHE A 25 -19.57 -5.18 -8.42
CA PHE A 25 -18.69 -4.64 -9.46
C PHE A 25 -19.35 -3.49 -10.22
N GLN A 26 -20.63 -3.62 -10.60
CA GLN A 26 -21.38 -2.54 -11.24
C GLN A 26 -21.57 -1.32 -10.32
N GLN A 27 -21.80 -1.52 -9.02
CA GLN A 27 -21.87 -0.43 -8.04
C GLN A 27 -20.52 0.30 -7.89
N ILE A 28 -19.40 -0.44 -7.85
CA ILE A 28 -18.05 0.12 -7.84
C ILE A 28 -17.81 0.93 -9.13
N MET A 29 -18.14 0.39 -10.30
CA MET A 29 -17.98 1.09 -11.58
C MET A 29 -18.77 2.40 -11.64
N LYS A 30 -20.00 2.43 -11.09
CA LYS A 30 -20.80 3.66 -10.95
C LYS A 30 -20.18 4.65 -9.96
N PHE A 31 -19.70 4.18 -8.83
CA PHE A 31 -19.05 5.01 -7.81
C PHE A 31 -17.77 5.70 -8.32
N ILE A 32 -17.07 5.08 -9.28
CA ILE A 32 -15.85 5.63 -9.90
C ILE A 32 -16.09 6.29 -11.26
N GLU A 33 -17.35 6.60 -11.63
CA GLU A 33 -17.64 7.37 -12.84
C GLU A 33 -16.86 8.69 -12.83
N GLY A 34 -16.00 8.89 -13.84
CA GLY A 34 -15.05 10.01 -13.93
C GLY A 34 -13.61 9.72 -13.45
N THR A 35 -13.36 8.59 -12.80
CA THR A 35 -12.00 8.16 -12.38
C THR A 35 -11.51 6.97 -13.21
N VAL A 36 -10.34 7.12 -13.85
CA VAL A 36 -9.72 6.06 -14.66
C VAL A 36 -8.95 5.08 -13.76
N ALA A 37 -9.66 4.25 -13.00
CA ALA A 37 -9.11 3.22 -12.13
C ALA A 37 -9.68 1.83 -12.50
N PRO A 38 -8.84 0.82 -12.82
CA PRO A 38 -9.33 -0.52 -13.09
C PRO A 38 -9.69 -1.26 -11.80
N VAL A 39 -10.73 -2.09 -11.89
CA VAL A 39 -11.23 -2.95 -10.81
C VAL A 39 -10.81 -4.40 -11.11
N ILE A 40 -10.03 -5.00 -10.23
CA ILE A 40 -9.53 -6.38 -10.36
C ILE A 40 -10.17 -7.26 -9.28
N PRO A 41 -10.93 -8.32 -9.64
CA PRO A 41 -11.46 -9.28 -8.67
C PRO A 41 -10.34 -10.24 -8.22
N ILE A 42 -10.13 -10.33 -6.91
CA ILE A 42 -9.10 -11.18 -6.28
C ILE A 42 -9.65 -12.00 -5.12
N SER A 43 -9.00 -13.11 -4.82
CA SER A 43 -9.14 -13.79 -3.53
C SER A 43 -7.79 -13.77 -2.81
N ALA A 44 -7.67 -12.95 -1.76
CA ALA A 44 -6.48 -12.92 -0.92
C ALA A 44 -6.21 -14.26 -0.23
N LEU A 45 -7.26 -14.96 0.19
CA LEU A 45 -7.17 -16.24 0.91
C LEU A 45 -6.68 -17.37 -0.01
N LEU A 46 -7.31 -17.52 -1.17
CA LEU A 46 -6.97 -18.56 -2.16
C LEU A 46 -5.84 -18.13 -3.11
N LYS A 47 -5.26 -16.94 -2.90
CA LYS A 47 -4.23 -16.30 -3.75
C LYS A 47 -4.60 -16.21 -5.25
N TYR A 48 -5.90 -16.15 -5.54
CA TYR A 48 -6.41 -16.13 -6.92
C TYR A 48 -6.26 -14.73 -7.54
N SER A 49 -6.04 -14.69 -8.87
CA SER A 49 -5.77 -13.48 -9.67
C SER A 49 -4.48 -12.69 -9.34
N PHE A 50 -3.65 -13.12 -8.38
CA PHE A 50 -2.44 -12.37 -7.98
C PHE A 50 -1.43 -12.18 -9.13
N LYS A 51 -1.32 -13.14 -10.06
CA LYS A 51 -0.44 -13.00 -11.24
C LYS A 51 -0.82 -11.76 -12.08
N VAL A 52 -2.12 -11.54 -12.30
CA VAL A 52 -2.64 -10.38 -13.04
C VAL A 52 -2.41 -9.09 -12.26
N LEU A 53 -2.57 -9.12 -10.93
CA LEU A 53 -2.28 -7.97 -10.08
C LEU A 53 -0.79 -7.58 -10.11
N CYS A 54 0.12 -8.55 -9.95
CA CYS A 54 1.56 -8.29 -10.03
C CYS A 54 1.96 -7.75 -11.41
N GLU A 55 1.44 -8.36 -12.49
CA GLU A 55 1.66 -7.86 -13.85
C GLU A 55 1.15 -6.43 -14.04
N TYR A 56 -0.04 -6.12 -13.52
CA TYR A 56 -0.60 -4.77 -13.56
C TYR A 56 0.27 -3.77 -12.79
N ILE A 57 0.68 -4.10 -11.57
CA ILE A 57 1.56 -3.26 -10.74
C ILE A 57 2.87 -2.98 -11.49
N CYS A 58 3.57 -4.01 -11.94
CA CYS A 58 4.85 -3.88 -12.65
C CYS A 58 4.74 -3.10 -13.99
N LYS A 59 3.60 -3.17 -14.69
CA LYS A 59 3.41 -2.49 -15.99
C LYS A 59 2.82 -1.07 -15.88
N LYS A 60 2.10 -0.74 -14.80
CA LYS A 60 1.29 0.49 -14.71
C LYS A 60 1.62 1.40 -13.53
N ILE A 61 2.28 0.88 -12.49
CA ILE A 61 2.75 1.70 -11.36
C ILE A 61 4.25 1.93 -11.57
N LEU A 62 4.57 3.07 -12.19
CA LEU A 62 5.95 3.54 -12.25
C LEU A 62 6.46 3.82 -10.83
N ILE A 63 7.71 3.45 -10.56
CA ILE A 63 8.37 3.76 -9.28
C ILE A 63 8.49 5.28 -9.17
N PRO A 64 7.85 5.92 -8.18
CA PRO A 64 7.93 7.37 -8.04
C PRO A 64 9.27 7.78 -7.42
N ASN A 65 9.88 8.85 -7.95
CA ASN A 65 10.76 9.70 -7.14
C ASN A 65 9.88 10.30 -6.04
N ALA A 66 10.26 10.21 -4.78
CA ALA A 66 9.30 10.45 -3.69
C ALA A 66 9.78 11.54 -2.70
N TYR A 67 9.02 11.88 -1.63
CA TYR A 67 9.31 12.95 -0.63
C TYR A 67 9.87 12.49 0.76
N LEU A 68 9.16 12.54 1.90
CA LEU A 68 9.67 11.99 3.18
C LEU A 68 8.54 11.80 4.22
N PHE A 69 8.62 10.76 5.09
CA PHE A 69 7.86 10.63 6.34
C PHE A 69 8.61 9.80 7.38
N LEU A 70 8.64 10.24 8.65
CA LEU A 70 9.14 9.50 9.82
C LEU A 70 8.07 9.45 10.92
N ARG A 71 7.99 8.35 11.66
CA ARG A 71 7.21 8.17 12.89
C ARG A 71 8.10 7.50 13.94
N SER A 72 8.25 8.10 15.12
CA SER A 72 8.98 7.45 16.22
C SER A 72 8.19 6.26 16.79
N LYS A 73 8.92 5.21 17.18
CA LYS A 73 8.43 4.11 18.01
C LYS A 73 9.52 3.77 19.04
N GLN A 74 9.20 3.98 20.31
CA GLN A 74 10.06 3.56 21.42
C GLN A 74 9.71 2.12 21.80
N GLU A 75 10.72 1.30 22.08
CA GLU A 75 10.52 -0.03 22.66
C GLU A 75 10.44 0.09 24.19
N PRO A 76 9.36 -0.37 24.85
CA PRO A 76 9.27 -0.36 26.31
C PRO A 76 9.95 -1.60 26.90
N GLY A 77 10.76 -1.41 27.96
CA GLY A 77 11.22 -2.51 28.83
C GLY A 77 12.74 -2.64 29.06
N SER A 78 13.58 -1.76 28.52
CA SER A 78 15.03 -1.78 28.76
C SER A 78 15.42 -1.18 30.11
N GLU A 79 16.30 -1.86 30.84
CA GLU A 79 16.99 -1.32 32.03
C GLU A 79 17.90 -0.13 31.65
N PHE A 80 18.23 0.73 32.62
CA PHE A 80 18.93 2.01 32.38
C PHE A 80 20.26 1.85 31.63
N ASP A 81 21.05 0.82 31.96
CA ASP A 81 22.34 0.53 31.29
C ASP A 81 22.20 -0.09 29.89
N GLY A 82 20.99 -0.52 29.51
CA GLY A 82 20.68 -1.19 28.23
C GLY A 82 19.92 -0.33 27.22
N LEU A 83 19.67 0.95 27.52
CA LEU A 83 18.87 1.86 26.69
C LEU A 83 19.55 2.17 25.34
N LYS A 84 19.13 1.44 24.30
CA LYS A 84 19.36 1.83 22.90
C LYS A 84 18.45 3.01 22.54
N GLY A 85 18.97 3.94 21.74
CA GLY A 85 18.23 5.12 21.28
C GLY A 85 16.93 4.78 20.56
N GLY A 86 15.96 5.70 20.58
CA GLY A 86 14.64 5.50 19.98
C GLY A 86 14.68 5.24 18.47
N ALA A 87 13.84 4.32 17.99
CA ALA A 87 13.73 4.01 16.57
C ALA A 87 12.73 4.92 15.86
N ALA A 88 13.09 5.44 14.69
CA ALA A 88 12.18 6.14 13.79
C ALA A 88 11.86 5.27 12.56
N PHE A 89 10.57 5.00 12.33
CA PHE A 89 10.06 4.21 11.22
C PHE A 89 9.32 5.11 10.23
N GLY A 90 9.65 5.00 8.96
CA GLY A 90 8.85 5.62 7.92
C GLY A 90 9.44 5.42 6.54
N SER A 91 8.92 6.17 5.58
CA SER A 91 9.33 6.05 4.19
C SER A 91 10.31 7.16 3.84
N ILE A 92 11.57 6.76 3.63
CA ILE A 92 12.47 7.53 2.74
C ILE A 92 11.86 7.48 1.36
N LEU A 93 11.90 8.63 0.69
CA LEU A 93 11.16 8.80 -0.53
C LEU A 93 11.96 9.74 -1.48
N THR A 94 12.58 10.82 -0.97
CA THR A 94 13.64 11.61 -1.64
C THR A 94 14.99 11.21 -1.09
N GLY A 95 16.03 11.34 -1.92
CA GLY A 95 17.42 11.23 -1.47
C GLY A 95 17.77 9.87 -0.89
N VAL A 96 18.84 9.82 -0.11
CA VAL A 96 19.37 8.61 0.50
C VAL A 96 19.88 8.95 1.90
N LEU A 97 19.34 8.32 2.93
CA LEU A 97 19.97 8.33 4.26
C LEU A 97 21.13 7.33 4.29
N LYS A 98 22.22 7.71 4.95
CA LYS A 98 23.37 6.87 5.23
C LYS A 98 23.53 6.70 6.74
N VAL A 99 24.09 5.56 7.15
CA VAL A 99 24.41 5.30 8.56
C VAL A 99 25.39 6.37 9.06
N GLY A 100 25.10 6.96 10.21
CA GLY A 100 25.91 8.04 10.79
C GLY A 100 25.58 9.45 10.29
N MET A 101 24.56 9.66 9.44
CA MET A 101 24.04 10.99 9.18
C MET A 101 23.27 11.53 10.40
N GLU A 102 23.59 12.75 10.81
CA GLU A 102 22.75 13.53 11.73
C GLU A 102 21.42 13.89 11.04
N ILE A 103 20.34 13.90 11.80
CA ILE A 103 18.98 14.19 11.33
C ILE A 103 18.26 15.08 12.33
N GLU A 104 17.47 16.01 11.82
CA GLU A 104 16.57 16.89 12.58
C GLU A 104 15.12 16.38 12.42
N VAL A 105 14.26 16.63 13.42
CA VAL A 105 12.87 16.11 13.51
C VAL A 105 11.88 17.25 13.65
#